data_AF-A0A2S2PSF7-F1
#
_entry.id   AF-A0A2S2PSF7-F1
#
_cell.length_a   1.000
_cell.length_b   1.000
_cell.length_c   1.000
_cell.angle_alpha   90.00
_cell.angle_beta   90.00
_cell.angle_gamma   90.00
#
_symmetry.space_group_name_H-M   'P 1'
#
loop_
_entity.id
_entity.type
_entity.pdbx_description
1 polymer ?
#
loop_
_entity_poly.entity_id
_entity_poly.type
_entity_poly.pdbx_seq_one_letter_code
_entity_poly.pdbx_strand_id
1 'polypeptide(L)'
;MRCERDAFDTLFDHAPDKLEVVKKSLVTFVNKHLNKINMEVQNLDTQFHDGVYLTLLMGLLEGFFVPLYSFHLSPQNFEQKVHNVNVAFDLMQEIGLAAPKARPEDIVNLDLKSTLRVLYNLFTKYKNVY
;
A
#
# COMPACT_ATOMS: atom_id res chain seq x y z
N MET A 1 -0.21 -21.83 3.56
CA MET A 1 1.20 -21.82 4.03
C MET A 1 1.29 -20.74 5.10
N ARG A 2 1.70 -21.06 6.34
CA ARG A 2 1.85 -20.05 7.40
C ARG A 2 3.01 -19.15 7.01
N CYS A 3 2.76 -17.85 6.81
CA CYS A 3 3.82 -16.88 6.52
C CYS A 3 4.80 -16.89 7.71
N GLU A 4 6.11 -16.94 7.44
CA GLU A 4 7.13 -16.84 8.49
C GLU A 4 6.97 -15.52 9.24
N ARG A 5 7.01 -15.60 10.58
CA ARG A 5 6.89 -14.46 11.47
C ARG A 5 7.97 -13.43 11.11
N ASP A 6 7.61 -12.17 10.97
CA ASP A 6 8.57 -11.10 10.68
C ASP A 6 8.47 -9.92 11.64
N ALA A 7 9.25 -8.87 11.37
CA ALA A 7 9.33 -7.69 12.23
C ALA A 7 7.97 -6.99 12.42
N PHE A 8 7.04 -7.10 11.46
CA PHE A 8 5.69 -6.56 11.61
C PHE A 8 4.88 -7.37 12.62
N ASP A 9 5.06 -8.68 12.71
CA ASP A 9 4.39 -9.47 13.73
C ASP A 9 4.86 -9.07 15.14
N THR A 10 6.17 -8.90 15.34
CA THR A 10 6.71 -8.40 16.62
C THR A 10 6.26 -6.98 16.93
N LEU A 11 6.18 -6.10 15.93
CA LEU A 11 5.71 -4.72 16.10
C LEU A 11 4.27 -4.67 16.61
N PHE A 12 3.39 -5.47 16.01
CA PHE A 12 1.98 -5.57 16.40
C PHE A 12 1.79 -6.22 17.78
N ASP A 13 2.54 -7.29 18.06
CA ASP A 13 2.34 -8.08 19.28
C ASP A 13 2.94 -7.38 20.53
N HIS A 14 4.02 -6.60 20.37
CA HIS A 14 4.84 -6.17 21.50
C HIS A 14 5.18 -4.67 21.53
N ALA A 15 4.82 -3.88 20.52
CA ALA A 15 5.22 -2.47 20.47
C ALA A 15 4.14 -1.54 19.88
N PRO A 16 2.97 -1.41 20.52
CA PRO A 16 1.87 -0.55 20.04
C PRO A 16 2.29 0.92 19.89
N ASP A 17 3.12 1.45 20.79
CA ASP A 17 3.60 2.83 20.69
C ASP A 17 4.47 3.06 19.44
N LYS A 18 5.30 2.07 19.08
CA LYS A 18 6.12 2.13 17.86
C LYS A 18 5.26 1.97 16.61
N LEU A 19 4.19 1.17 16.69
CA LEU A 19 3.25 1.00 15.59
C LEU A 19 2.62 2.33 15.20
N GLU A 20 2.19 3.14 16.17
CA GLU A 20 1.62 4.47 15.90
C GLU A 20 2.63 5.43 15.25
N VAL A 21 3.90 5.37 15.65
CA VAL A 21 4.97 6.15 15.00
C VAL A 21 5.17 5.70 13.55
N VAL A 22 5.14 4.40 13.28
CA VAL A 22 5.22 3.84 11.92
C VAL A 22 4.03 4.29 11.09
N LYS A 23 2.79 4.19 11.62
CA LYS A 23 1.58 4.65 10.92
C LYS A 23 1.69 6.13 10.53
N LYS A 24 2.08 7.01 11.46
CA LYS A 24 2.28 8.44 11.18
C LYS A 24 3.32 8.68 10.08
N SER A 25 4.45 7.99 10.16
CA SER A 25 5.52 8.11 9.16
C SER A 25 5.05 7.68 7.78
N LEU A 26 4.26 6.60 7.70
CA LEU A 26 3.70 6.11 6.45
C LEU A 26 2.62 7.04 5.89
N VAL A 27 1.76 7.64 6.73
CA VAL A 27 0.82 8.68 6.30
C VAL A 27 1.56 9.87 5.68
N THR A 28 2.60 10.37 6.35
CA THR A 28 3.43 11.46 5.81
C THR A 28 4.07 11.08 4.48
N PHE A 29 4.59 9.85 4.36
CA PHE A 29 5.17 9.34 3.13
C PHE A 29 4.14 9.30 1.99
N VAL A 30 3.00 8.62 2.16
CA VAL A 30 2.02 8.50 1.07
C VAL A 30 1.44 9.84 0.65
N ASN A 31 1.21 10.76 1.60
CA ASN A 31 0.71 12.11 1.31
C ASN A 31 1.73 13.00 0.59
N LYS A 32 3.05 12.81 0.80
CA LYS A 32 4.10 13.48 -0.01
C LYS A 32 3.91 13.23 -1.51
N HIS A 33 3.34 12.09 -1.88
CA HIS A 33 3.09 11.71 -3.27
C HIS A 33 1.64 12.00 -3.69
N LEU A 34 0.64 11.50 -2.95
CA LEU A 34 -0.78 11.62 -3.32
C LEU A 34 -1.29 13.07 -3.34
N ASN A 35 -0.74 13.96 -2.52
CA ASN A 35 -1.13 15.38 -2.55
C ASN A 35 -0.80 16.05 -3.89
N LYS A 36 0.13 15.50 -4.69
CA LYS A 36 0.44 16.01 -6.05
C LYS A 36 -0.76 15.90 -7.01
N ILE A 37 -1.72 15.04 -6.70
CA ILE A 37 -2.96 14.85 -7.46
C ILE A 37 -4.20 15.21 -6.62
N ASN A 38 -4.04 16.04 -5.58
CA ASN A 38 -5.11 16.47 -4.66
C ASN A 38 -5.82 15.32 -3.92
N MET A 39 -5.11 14.23 -3.65
CA MET A 39 -5.61 13.12 -2.82
C MET A 39 -4.87 13.09 -1.49
N GLU A 40 -5.60 12.86 -0.40
CA GLU A 40 -5.04 12.84 0.95
C GLU A 40 -5.48 11.59 1.72
N VAL A 41 -4.53 10.98 2.40
CA VAL A 41 -4.72 9.87 3.32
C VAL A 41 -4.73 10.40 4.74
N GLN A 42 -5.80 10.10 5.47
CA GLN A 42 -5.97 10.37 6.89
C GLN A 42 -5.95 9.08 7.72
N ASN A 43 -6.40 7.96 7.14
CA ASN A 43 -6.57 6.69 7.82
C ASN A 43 -6.06 5.51 6.97
N LEU A 44 -4.94 4.92 7.38
CA LEU A 44 -4.35 3.73 6.74
C LEU A 44 -5.16 2.45 6.97
N ASP A 45 -6.02 2.42 7.98
CA ASP A 45 -6.84 1.26 8.31
C ASP A 45 -7.91 1.00 7.24
N THR A 46 -8.31 2.03 6.46
CA THR A 46 -9.40 1.91 5.49
C THR A 46 -9.09 2.38 4.09
N GLN A 47 -8.32 3.46 3.90
CA GLN A 47 -8.29 4.15 2.60
C GLN A 47 -7.52 3.42 1.48
N PHE A 48 -6.80 2.34 1.79
CA PHE A 48 -6.08 1.54 0.77
C PHE A 48 -6.85 0.31 0.30
N HIS A 49 -7.98 -0.01 0.94
CA HIS A 49 -8.66 -1.30 0.76
C HIS A 49 -9.30 -1.50 -0.62
N ASP A 50 -9.50 -0.44 -1.37
CA ASP A 50 -10.09 -0.50 -2.70
C ASP A 50 -9.03 -0.55 -3.83
N GLY A 51 -7.75 -0.49 -3.45
CA GLY A 51 -6.60 -0.52 -4.34
C GLY A 51 -6.35 0.77 -5.14
N VAL A 52 -7.27 1.74 -5.15
CA VAL A 52 -7.14 2.95 -5.99
C VAL A 52 -5.92 3.78 -5.55
N TYR A 53 -5.83 4.04 -4.25
CA TYR A 53 -4.74 4.83 -3.68
C TYR A 53 -3.40 4.12 -3.85
N LEU A 54 -3.37 2.79 -3.76
CA LEU A 54 -2.16 2.00 -3.92
C LEU A 54 -1.65 2.05 -5.37
N THR A 55 -2.54 1.87 -6.33
CA THR A 55 -2.21 1.92 -7.76
C THR A 55 -1.72 3.30 -8.17
N LEU A 56 -2.41 4.37 -7.75
CA LEU A 56 -1.98 5.74 -8.04
C LEU A 56 -0.65 6.10 -7.37
N LEU A 57 -0.45 5.67 -6.13
CA LEU A 57 0.82 5.84 -5.42
C LEU A 57 1.98 5.21 -6.20
N MET A 58 1.80 4.01 -6.76
CA MET A 58 2.82 3.34 -7.57
C MET A 58 3.25 4.18 -8.79
N GLY A 59 2.28 4.68 -9.57
CA GLY A 59 2.61 5.56 -10.70
C GLY A 59 3.34 6.82 -10.27
N LEU A 60 2.92 7.44 -9.16
CA LEU A 60 3.54 8.65 -8.63
C LEU A 60 4.96 8.44 -8.08
N LEU A 61 5.26 7.25 -7.57
CA LEU A 61 6.60 6.90 -7.07
C LEU A 61 7.59 6.71 -8.22
N GLU A 62 7.15 6.09 -9.31
CA GLU A 62 7.97 5.83 -10.50
C GLU A 62 7.92 6.96 -11.54
N GLY A 63 7.05 7.94 -11.36
CA GLY A 63 6.94 9.10 -12.24
C GLY A 63 6.21 8.82 -13.56
N PHE A 64 5.32 7.82 -13.60
CA PHE A 64 4.47 7.53 -14.75
C PHE A 64 2.99 7.61 -14.41
N PHE A 65 2.15 7.70 -15.45
CA PHE A 65 0.70 7.67 -15.30
C PHE A 65 0.17 6.26 -15.50
N VAL A 66 -0.54 5.73 -14.49
CA VAL A 66 -1.23 4.44 -14.65
C VAL A 66 -2.48 4.66 -15.50
N PRO A 67 -2.64 3.97 -16.65
CA PRO A 67 -3.80 4.16 -17.51
C PRO A 67 -5.10 3.85 -16.76
N LEU A 68 -6.06 4.77 -16.78
CA LEU A 68 -7.31 4.65 -15.99
C LEU A 68 -8.21 3.48 -16.40
N TYR A 69 -7.99 2.91 -17.59
CA TYR A 69 -8.71 1.70 -18.03
C TYR A 69 -8.14 0.41 -17.43
N SER A 70 -6.94 0.45 -16.83
CA SER A 70 -6.28 -0.74 -16.27
C SER A 70 -6.82 -1.14 -14.89
N PHE A 71 -7.50 -0.23 -14.20
CA PHE A 71 -8.06 -0.44 -12.86
C PHE A 71 -9.37 0.33 -12.70
N HIS A 72 -10.13 0.03 -11.65
CA HIS A 72 -11.42 0.66 -11.36
C HIS A 72 -11.25 1.86 -10.44
N LEU A 73 -11.53 3.07 -10.92
CA LEU A 73 -11.49 4.30 -10.07
C LEU A 73 -12.58 4.33 -8.99
N SER A 74 -13.71 3.67 -9.24
CA SER A 74 -14.85 3.57 -8.33
C SER A 74 -15.27 2.11 -8.19
N PRO A 75 -14.45 1.25 -7.53
CA PRO A 75 -14.72 -0.17 -7.45
C PRO A 75 -15.97 -0.46 -6.61
N GLN A 76 -16.93 -1.18 -7.19
CA GLN A 76 -18.26 -1.43 -6.62
C GLN A 76 -18.35 -2.74 -5.85
N ASN A 77 -17.48 -3.70 -6.14
CA ASN A 77 -17.53 -5.04 -5.55
C ASN A 77 -16.14 -5.53 -5.14
N PHE A 78 -16.09 -6.64 -4.41
CA PHE A 78 -14.87 -7.23 -3.87
C PHE A 78 -13.86 -7.58 -4.97
N GLU A 79 -14.33 -8.17 -6.07
CA GLU A 79 -13.47 -8.58 -7.20
C GLU A 79 -12.78 -7.38 -7.86
N GLN A 80 -13.49 -6.26 -8.05
CA GLN A 80 -12.90 -5.03 -8.59
C GLN A 80 -11.83 -4.44 -7.66
N LYS A 81 -12.02 -4.51 -6.34
CA LYS A 81 -11.02 -4.08 -5.37
C LYS A 81 -9.79 -4.98 -5.40
N VAL A 82 -9.98 -6.30 -5.45
CA VAL A 82 -8.89 -7.28 -5.59
C VAL A 82 -8.13 -7.06 -6.89
N HIS A 83 -8.83 -6.81 -8.00
CA HIS A 83 -8.23 -6.46 -9.28
C HIS A 83 -7.33 -5.23 -9.16
N ASN A 84 -7.80 -4.16 -8.54
CA ASN A 84 -6.98 -2.95 -8.34
C ASN A 84 -5.71 -3.22 -7.53
N VAL A 85 -5.81 -4.00 -6.45
CA VAL A 85 -4.63 -4.36 -5.63
C VAL A 85 -3.66 -5.24 -6.41
N ASN A 86 -4.15 -6.17 -7.24
CA ASN A 86 -3.30 -6.96 -8.15
C ASN A 86 -2.55 -6.06 -9.13
N VAL A 87 -3.23 -5.11 -9.78
CA VAL A 87 -2.57 -4.14 -10.66
C VAL A 87 -1.43 -3.43 -9.94
N ALA A 88 -1.66 -2.96 -8.72
CA ALA A 88 -0.58 -2.32 -7.94
C ALA A 88 0.58 -3.27 -7.62
N PHE A 89 0.30 -4.54 -7.31
CA PHE A 89 1.32 -5.54 -7.01
C PHE A 89 2.12 -5.95 -8.26
N ASP A 90 1.46 -6.04 -9.42
CA ASP A 90 2.12 -6.29 -10.69
C ASP A 90 3.07 -5.14 -11.04
N LEU A 91 2.60 -3.89 -10.90
CA LEU A 91 3.45 -2.70 -11.06
C LEU A 91 4.67 -2.72 -10.13
N MET A 92 4.51 -3.17 -8.87
CA MET A 92 5.64 -3.33 -7.95
C MET A 92 6.66 -4.34 -8.47
N GLN A 93 6.22 -5.47 -9.00
CA GLN A 93 7.10 -6.51 -9.52
C GLN A 93 7.82 -6.07 -10.80
N GLU A 94 7.12 -5.38 -11.71
CA GLU A 94 7.70 -4.86 -12.96
C GLU A 94 8.88 -3.91 -12.71
N ILE A 95 8.84 -3.15 -11.62
CA ILE A 95 9.92 -2.24 -11.22
C ILE A 95 10.98 -2.88 -10.29
N GLY A 96 10.94 -4.20 -10.17
CA GLY A 96 11.92 -4.99 -9.42
C GLY A 96 11.78 -4.95 -7.90
N LEU A 97 10.60 -4.58 -7.35
CA LEU A 97 10.32 -4.90 -5.93
C LEU A 97 10.07 -6.40 -5.79
N ALA A 98 10.49 -6.96 -4.66
CA ALA A 98 10.06 -8.31 -4.29
C ALA A 98 8.52 -8.35 -4.21
N ALA A 99 7.94 -9.45 -4.69
CA ALA A 99 6.50 -9.68 -4.61
C ALA A 99 6.02 -9.46 -3.16
N PRO A 100 4.97 -8.65 -2.95
CA PRO A 100 4.42 -8.44 -1.61
C PRO A 100 4.07 -9.77 -0.94
N LYS A 101 4.42 -9.91 0.34
CA LYS A 101 4.02 -11.08 1.14
C LYS A 101 2.50 -11.13 1.42
N ALA A 102 1.85 -9.96 1.38
CA ALA A 102 0.41 -9.84 1.57
C ALA A 102 -0.32 -10.39 0.36
N ARG A 103 -1.46 -11.05 0.56
CA ARG A 103 -2.36 -11.34 -0.56
C ARG A 103 -3.21 -10.11 -0.87
N PRO A 104 -3.63 -9.90 -2.12
CA PRO A 104 -4.52 -8.79 -2.48
C PRO A 104 -5.77 -8.74 -1.59
N GLU A 105 -6.35 -9.89 -1.29
CA GLU A 105 -7.55 -10.02 -0.46
C GLU A 105 -7.32 -9.54 0.98
N ASP A 106 -6.09 -9.65 1.51
CA ASP A 106 -5.79 -9.18 2.86
C ASP A 106 -5.90 -7.65 2.93
N ILE A 107 -5.47 -6.95 1.87
CA ILE A 107 -5.62 -5.49 1.74
C ILE A 107 -7.09 -5.11 1.62
N VAL A 108 -7.85 -5.82 0.77
CA VAL A 108 -9.28 -5.54 0.54
C VAL A 108 -10.12 -5.81 1.80
N ASN A 109 -9.73 -6.79 2.60
CA ASN A 109 -10.36 -7.13 3.89
C ASN A 109 -9.88 -6.26 5.06
N LEU A 110 -9.20 -5.14 4.80
CA LEU A 110 -8.78 -4.18 5.82
C LEU A 110 -7.78 -4.76 6.84
N ASP A 111 -6.95 -5.74 6.44
CA ASP A 111 -5.88 -6.23 7.31
C ASP A 111 -4.78 -5.17 7.41
N LEU A 112 -4.82 -4.40 8.50
CA LEU A 112 -3.88 -3.30 8.74
C LEU A 112 -2.43 -3.79 8.68
N LYS A 113 -2.12 -4.97 9.22
CA LYS A 113 -0.76 -5.51 9.22
C LYS A 113 -0.22 -5.69 7.81
N SER A 114 -1.01 -6.27 6.91
CA SER A 114 -0.68 -6.43 5.50
C SER A 114 -0.53 -5.08 4.79
N THR A 115 -1.46 -4.14 5.01
CA THR A 115 -1.38 -2.79 4.44
C THR A 115 -0.11 -2.07 4.85
N LEU A 116 0.22 -2.05 6.15
CA LEU A 116 1.43 -1.39 6.64
C LEU A 116 2.71 -2.06 6.13
N ARG A 117 2.71 -3.40 6.02
CA ARG A 117 3.86 -4.15 5.47
C ARG A 117 4.13 -3.76 4.01
N VAL A 118 3.08 -3.66 3.19
CA VAL A 118 3.19 -3.22 1.79
C VAL A 118 3.71 -1.77 1.70
N LEU A 119 3.09 -0.84 2.42
CA LEU A 119 3.47 0.57 2.40
C LEU A 119 4.89 0.79 2.94
N TYR A 120 5.32 0.01 3.94
CA TYR A 120 6.67 0.10 4.48
C TYR A 120 7.74 -0.42 3.52
N ASN A 121 7.42 -1.43 2.71
CA ASN A 121 8.33 -1.87 1.64
C ASN A 121 8.54 -0.75 0.61
N LEU A 122 7.46 -0.07 0.22
CA LEU A 122 7.54 1.12 -0.64
C LEU A 122 8.37 2.22 0.03
N PHE A 123 8.02 2.59 1.26
CA PHE A 123 8.78 3.58 2.03
C PHE A 123 10.27 3.25 2.07
N THR A 124 10.65 1.99 2.33
CA THR A 124 12.06 1.59 2.42
C THR A 124 12.80 1.74 1.09
N LYS A 125 12.13 1.49 -0.04
CA LYS A 125 12.70 1.70 -1.38
C LYS A 125 12.84 3.19 -1.71
N TYR A 126 11.84 4.01 -1.37
CA TYR A 126 11.78 5.42 -1.80
C TYR A 126 12.17 6.46 -0.74
N LYS A 127 12.49 6.07 0.50
CA LYS A 127 12.84 7.02 1.59
C LYS A 127 14.06 7.89 1.29
N ASN A 128 14.97 7.42 0.43
CA ASN A 128 16.18 8.14 0.02
C ASN A 128 16.03 8.78 -1.36
N VAL A 129 14.88 8.60 -2.00
CA VAL A 129 14.57 9.17 -3.30
C VAL A 129 13.91 10.52 -3.01
N TYR A 130 14.74 11.58 -3.10
CA TYR A 130 14.47 13.00 -2.82
C TYR A 130 14.47 13.42 -1.35
#